data_AF-A0A3D3XT92-F1
#
_entry.id   AF-A0A3D3XT92-F1
#
_cell.length_a   1.000
_cell.length_b   1.000
_cell.length_c   1.000
_cell.angle_alpha   90.00
_cell.angle_beta   90.00
_cell.angle_gamma   90.00
#
_symmetry.space_group_name_H-M   'P 1'
#
loop_
_entity.id
_entity.type
_entity.pdbx_description
1 polymer ?
#
loop_
_entity_poly.entity_id
_entity_poly.type
_entity_poly.pdbx_seq_one_letter_code
_entity_poly.pdbx_strand_id
1 'polypeptide(L)'
;MTTARNEIEPLLNQLIHQLGIEGRATEMAVYSRIQRYLRTARHNHELSRPFSDLSTTANVCFTLPGEANILLERIIEKAEVLVREMENRTDSIH
;
A
#
# COMPACT_ATOMS: atom_id res chain seq x y z
N MET A 1 5.01 2.76 -16.59
CA MET A 1 4.58 2.14 -15.30
C MET A 1 5.59 2.53 -14.25
N THR A 2 5.17 2.91 -13.06
CA THR A 2 6.06 3.31 -11.97
C THR A 2 6.55 2.05 -11.24
N THR A 3 7.87 1.92 -11.01
CA THR A 3 8.48 0.75 -10.33
C THR A 3 7.81 0.47 -8.99
N ALA A 4 7.51 1.52 -8.23
CA ALA A 4 6.82 1.46 -6.93
C ALA A 4 5.47 0.72 -6.98
N ARG A 5 4.70 0.89 -8.06
CA ARG A 5 3.40 0.20 -8.21
C ARG A 5 3.58 -1.31 -8.38
N ASN A 6 4.55 -1.72 -9.19
CA ASN A 6 4.80 -3.12 -9.48
C ASN A 6 5.27 -3.91 -8.25
N GLU A 7 5.85 -3.23 -7.27
CA GLU A 7 6.33 -3.85 -6.03
C GLU A 7 5.24 -3.95 -4.95
N ILE A 8 4.32 -2.97 -4.88
CA ILE A 8 3.27 -2.93 -3.86
C ILE A 8 2.01 -3.69 -4.29
N GLU A 9 1.63 -3.63 -5.56
CA GLU A 9 0.42 -4.28 -6.07
C GLU A 9 0.32 -5.80 -5.76
N PRO A 10 1.36 -6.63 -5.95
CA PRO A 10 1.27 -8.06 -5.65
C PRO A 10 1.11 -8.33 -4.14
N LEU A 11 1.77 -7.54 -3.28
CA LEU A 11 1.63 -7.67 -1.84
C LEU A 11 0.23 -7.28 -1.38
N LEU A 12 -0.33 -6.21 -1.96
CA LEU A 12 -1.68 -5.76 -1.67
C LEU A 12 -2.74 -6.78 -2.16
N ASN A 13 -2.51 -7.47 -3.28
CA ASN A 13 -3.34 -8.59 -3.71
C ASN A 13 -3.34 -9.74 -2.69
N GLN A 14 -2.16 -10.09 -2.15
CA GLN A 14 -2.05 -11.14 -1.14
C GLN A 14 -2.79 -10.76 0.14
N LEU A 15 -2.66 -9.51 0.60
CA LEU A 15 -3.40 -9.01 1.76
C LEU A 15 -4.91 -9.09 1.53
N ILE A 16 -5.42 -8.60 0.39
CA ILE A 16 -6.86 -8.64 0.06
C ILE A 16 -7.38 -10.08 0.04
N HIS A 17 -6.61 -11.01 -0.55
CA HIS A 17 -6.98 -12.42 -0.59
C HIS A 17 -7.02 -13.04 0.82
N GLN A 18 -6.02 -12.74 1.66
CA GLN A 18 -5.96 -13.22 3.04
C GLN A 18 -7.13 -12.69 3.89
N LEU A 19 -7.48 -11.41 3.73
CA LEU A 19 -8.66 -10.82 4.38
C LEU A 19 -9.97 -11.49 3.93
N GLY A 20 -10.04 -11.92 2.67
CA GLY A 20 -11.16 -12.72 2.16
C GLY A 20 -11.27 -14.09 2.83
N ILE A 21 -10.14 -14.78 3.05
CA ILE A 21 -10.09 -16.05 3.79
C ILE A 21 -10.53 -15.85 5.24
N GLU A 22 -10.11 -14.76 5.87
CA GLU A 22 -10.41 -14.45 7.27
C GLU A 22 -11.83 -13.87 7.50
N GLY A 23 -12.61 -13.67 6.44
CA GLY A 23 -13.97 -13.09 6.54
C GLY A 23 -13.99 -11.59 6.89
N ARG A 24 -12.90 -10.88 6.65
CA ARG A 24 -12.71 -9.45 6.97
C ARG A 24 -13.19 -8.54 5.85
N ALA A 25 -14.50 -8.55 5.60
CA ALA A 25 -15.11 -7.86 4.46
C ALA A 25 -14.87 -6.34 4.48
N THR A 26 -14.87 -5.72 5.67
CA THR A 26 -14.66 -4.27 5.83
C THR A 26 -13.23 -3.89 5.44
N GLU A 27 -12.24 -4.57 6.01
CA GLU A 27 -10.83 -4.34 5.75
C GLU A 27 -10.52 -4.64 4.28
N MET A 28 -11.05 -5.74 3.73
CA MET A 28 -10.92 -6.09 2.32
C MET A 28 -11.41 -4.97 1.40
N ALA A 29 -12.56 -4.35 1.71
CA ALA A 29 -13.10 -3.24 0.93
C ALA A 29 -12.20 -2.00 0.98
N VAL A 30 -11.63 -1.68 2.15
CA VAL A 30 -10.70 -0.55 2.32
C VAL A 30 -9.42 -0.78 1.52
N TYR A 31 -8.76 -1.94 1.68
CA TYR A 31 -7.52 -2.23 0.95
C TYR A 31 -7.74 -2.37 -0.56
N SER A 32 -8.91 -2.87 -1.00
CA SER A 32 -9.29 -2.89 -2.42
C SER A 32 -9.45 -1.48 -3.00
N ARG A 33 -9.96 -0.53 -2.21
CA ARG A 33 -10.06 0.88 -2.62
C ARG A 33 -8.68 1.50 -2.79
N ILE A 34 -7.75 1.24 -1.86
CA ILE A 34 -6.35 1.70 -1.94
C ILE A 34 -5.67 1.11 -3.18
N GLN A 35 -5.87 -0.18 -3.44
CA GLN A 35 -5.34 -0.85 -4.63
C GLN A 35 -5.85 -0.19 -5.92
N ARG A 36 -7.13 0.17 -5.97
CA ARG A 36 -7.70 0.88 -7.12
C ARG A 36 -6.98 2.20 -7.37
N TYR A 37 -6.74 3.00 -6.32
CA TYR A 37 -6.01 4.27 -6.46
C TYR A 37 -4.57 4.06 -6.93
N LEU A 38 -3.88 3.04 -6.38
CA LEU A 38 -2.53 2.67 -6.79
C LEU A 38 -2.46 2.24 -8.27
N ARG A 39 -3.48 1.53 -8.77
CA ARG A 39 -3.57 1.13 -10.18
C ARG A 39 -3.82 2.31 -11.11
N THR A 40 -4.63 3.28 -10.69
CA THR A 40 -4.99 4.45 -11.50
C THR A 40 -3.91 5.53 -11.55
N ALA A 41 -2.99 5.56 -10.57
CA ALA A 41 -1.89 6.51 -10.54
C ALA A 41 -0.98 6.35 -11.77
N ARG A 42 -0.77 7.45 -12.51
CA ARG A 42 0.05 7.46 -13.73
C ARG A 42 1.44 8.02 -13.47
N HIS A 43 1.58 8.85 -12.45
CA HIS A 43 2.82 9.52 -12.05
C HIS A 43 3.18 9.24 -10.59
N ASN A 44 4.47 9.37 -10.28
CA ASN A 44 4.99 9.14 -8.92
C ASN A 44 4.30 10.05 -7.88
N HIS A 45 4.05 11.32 -8.18
CA HIS A 45 3.40 12.23 -7.24
C HIS A 45 1.97 11.78 -6.88
N GLU A 46 1.27 11.05 -7.76
CA GLU A 46 -0.07 10.51 -7.49
C GLU A 46 -0.04 9.30 -6.55
N LEU A 47 1.13 8.69 -6.32
CA LEU A 47 1.31 7.56 -5.42
C LEU A 47 1.41 7.98 -3.94
N SER A 48 1.71 9.25 -3.68
CA SER A 48 1.79 9.80 -2.31
C SER A 48 0.50 9.57 -1.52
N ARG A 49 -0.65 9.79 -2.16
CA ARG A 49 -1.97 9.62 -1.56
C ARG A 49 -2.30 8.17 -1.20
N PRO A 50 -2.23 7.17 -2.11
CA PRO A 50 -2.50 5.78 -1.74
C PRO A 50 -1.49 5.23 -0.72
N PHE A 51 -0.24 5.69 -0.71
CA PHE A 51 0.72 5.30 0.35
C PHE A 51 0.39 5.92 1.71
N SER A 52 -0.03 7.18 1.75
CA SER A 52 -0.51 7.82 2.98
C SER A 52 -1.79 7.16 3.50
N ASP A 53 -2.75 6.85 2.62
CA ASP A 53 -3.97 6.12 2.98
C ASP A 53 -3.63 4.73 3.53
N LEU A 54 -2.62 4.04 2.96
CA LEU A 54 -2.16 2.73 3.42
C LEU A 54 -1.55 2.79 4.84
N SER A 55 -0.64 3.74 5.08
CA SER A 55 -0.03 3.94 6.40
C SER A 55 -1.07 4.34 7.45
N THR A 56 -1.97 5.26 7.11
CA THR A 56 -3.03 5.72 8.03
C THR A 56 -4.00 4.59 8.37
N THR A 57 -4.44 3.84 7.37
CA THR A 57 -5.36 2.72 7.56
C THR A 57 -4.75 1.64 8.45
N ALA A 58 -3.47 1.34 8.24
CA ALA A 58 -2.75 0.34 9.01
C ALA A 58 -2.51 0.75 10.47
N ASN A 59 -2.11 1.99 10.71
CA ASN A 59 -1.72 2.45 12.04
C ASN A 59 -2.91 2.90 12.91
N VAL A 60 -4.02 3.31 12.28
CA VAL A 60 -5.13 3.97 12.99
C VAL A 60 -6.46 3.23 12.88
N CYS A 61 -6.75 2.58 11.75
CA CYS A 61 -8.09 2.05 11.51
C CYS A 61 -8.27 0.57 11.88
N PHE A 62 -7.24 -0.27 11.72
CA PHE A 62 -7.40 -1.71 11.87
C PHE A 62 -6.22 -2.35 12.59
N THR A 63 -6.52 -3.18 13.59
CA THR A 63 -5.56 -4.16 14.11
C THR A 63 -5.85 -5.50 13.43
N LEU A 64 -4.99 -5.89 12.50
CA LEU A 64 -5.06 -7.21 11.89
C LEU A 64 -4.33 -8.22 12.79
N PRO A 65 -4.88 -9.43 13.03
CA PRO A 65 -4.16 -10.51 13.65
C PRO A 65 -3.52 -11.44 12.60
N GLY A 66 -2.53 -12.24 13.04
CA GLY A 66 -2.00 -13.35 12.25
C GLY A 66 -1.32 -12.93 10.94
N GLU A 67 -1.52 -13.74 9.89
CA GLU A 67 -0.85 -13.57 8.59
C GLU A 67 -1.21 -12.25 7.90
N ALA A 68 -2.44 -11.76 8.05
CA ALA A 68 -2.84 -10.47 7.49
C ALA A 68 -2.02 -9.30 8.08
N ASN A 69 -1.61 -9.39 9.35
CA ASN A 69 -0.74 -8.38 9.96
C ASN A 69 0.68 -8.41 9.38
N ILE A 70 1.25 -9.61 9.24
CA ILE A 70 2.60 -9.79 8.69
C ILE A 70 2.67 -9.25 7.25
N LEU A 71 1.63 -9.52 6.45
CA LEU A 71 1.50 -8.98 5.10
C LEU A 71 1.38 -7.45 5.12
N LEU A 72 0.59 -6.91 6.04
CA LEU A 72 0.39 -5.46 6.17
C LEU A 72 1.69 -4.73 6.56
N GLU A 73 2.42 -5.21 7.57
CA GLU A 73 3.71 -4.65 7.99
C GLU A 73 4.71 -4.61 6.84
N ARG A 74 4.83 -5.72 6.08
CA ARG A 74 5.69 -5.78 4.90
C ARG A 74 5.30 -4.78 3.81
N ILE A 75 4.01 -4.54 3.61
CA ILE A 75 3.53 -3.55 2.63
C ILE A 75 3.90 -2.14 3.08
N ILE A 76 3.76 -1.84 4.37
CA ILE A 76 4.12 -0.52 4.94
C ILE A 76 5.61 -0.27 4.80
N GLU A 77 6.46 -1.20 5.26
CA GLU A 77 7.92 -1.08 5.15
C GLU A 77 8.34 -0.81 3.70
N LYS A 78 7.75 -1.56 2.76
CA LYS A 78 8.05 -1.39 1.34
C LYS A 78 7.56 -0.05 0.78
N ALA A 79 6.37 0.39 1.19
CA ALA A 79 5.83 1.68 0.78
C ALA A 79 6.67 2.85 1.32
N GLU A 80 7.15 2.78 2.56
CA GLU A 80 8.02 3.79 3.15
C GLU A 80 9.37 3.91 2.43
N VAL A 81 9.99 2.79 2.09
CA VAL A 81 11.23 2.78 1.29
C VAL A 81 11.00 3.45 -0.06
N LEU A 82 9.91 3.10 -0.75
CA LEU A 82 9.58 3.65 -2.05
C LEU A 82 9.27 5.16 -2.00
N VAL A 83 8.57 5.63 -0.95
CA VAL A 83 8.32 7.07 -0.75
C VAL A 83 9.64 7.81 -0.59
N ARG A 84 10.56 7.33 0.25
CA ARG A 84 11.89 7.94 0.44
C ARG A 84 12.72 7.95 -0.85
N GLU A 85 12.68 6.87 -1.63
CA GLU A 85 13.35 6.81 -2.92
C GLU A 85 12.78 7.81 -3.93
N MET A 86 11.47 8.05 -3.90
CA MET A 86 10.80 9.02 -4.75
C MET A 86 11.16 10.46 -4.35
N GLU A 87 11.22 10.76 -3.06
CA GLU A 87 11.66 12.06 -2.53
C GLU A 87 13.11 12.36 -2.93
N ASN A 88 14.03 11.42 -2.68
CA ASN A 88 15.45 11.56 -3.04
C ASN A 88 15.71 11.77 -4.54
N ARG A 89 14.89 11.16 -5.41
CA ARG A 89 14.98 11.37 -6.88
C ARG A 89 14.47 12.74 -7.31
N THR A 90 13.62 13.37 -6.51
CA THR A 90 13.08 14.71 -6.80
C THR A 90 14.10 15.79 -6.42
N ASP A 91 14.86 15.58 -5.34
CA ASP A 91 15.94 16.49 -4.90
C ASP A 91 17.20 16.47 -5.79
N SER A 92 17.42 15.40 -6.58
CA SER A 92 18.58 15.32 -7.48
C SER A 92 18.42 16.12 -8.80
N ILE A 93 17.36 16.92 -8.94
CA ILE A 93 17.08 17.77 -10.12
C ILE A 93 17.13 19.27 -9.76
N HIS A 94 17.98 19.65 -8.79
CA HIS A 94 18.28 21.05 -8.50
C HIS A 94 19.79 21.33 -8.51
#